data_AF-A0A6G3XYK7-F1
#
_entry.id   AF-A0A6G3XYK7-F1
#
_cell.length_a   1.000
_cell.length_b   1.000
_cell.length_c   1.000
_cell.angle_alpha   90.00
_cell.angle_beta   90.00
_cell.angle_gamma   90.00
#
_symmetry.space_group_name_H-M   'P 1'
#
loop_
_entity.id
_entity.type
_entity.pdbx_description
1 polymer ?
#
loop_
_entity_poly.entity_id
_entity_poly.type
_entity_poly.pdbx_seq_one_letter_code
_entity_poly.pdbx_strand_id
1 'polypeptide(L)' 'EADPTVEVTVDLEARQVRAEGITADFELDENARWRLLNGLDDISLTLQNEADIAAYEAARPAFKPRTIAA' A
#
# COMPACT_ATOMS: atom_id res chain seq x y z
N GLU A 1 -2.12 -18.78 25.10
CA GLU A 1 -3.01 -17.66 24.74
C GLU A 1 -4.12 -17.63 25.77
N ALA A 2 -4.26 -16.55 26.56
CA ALA A 2 -5.08 -16.54 27.78
C ALA A 2 -6.29 -15.59 27.71
N ASP A 3 -6.24 -14.57 26.84
CA ASP A 3 -7.34 -13.62 26.64
C ASP A 3 -7.36 -13.14 25.16
N PRO A 4 -8.43 -13.43 24.39
CA PRO A 4 -8.57 -13.03 22.99
C PRO A 4 -8.94 -11.55 22.81
N THR A 5 -9.20 -10.82 23.89
CA THR A 5 -9.58 -9.40 23.86
C THR A 5 -8.39 -8.45 24.05
N VAL A 6 -7.19 -8.99 24.30
CA VAL A 6 -5.97 -8.19 24.45
C VAL A 6 -5.71 -7.39 23.18
N GLU A 7 -5.61 -6.07 23.34
CA GLU A 7 -5.22 -5.18 22.25
C GLU A 7 -3.72 -5.31 21.96
N VAL A 8 -3.38 -5.38 20.68
CA VAL A 8 -2.00 -5.37 20.19
C VAL A 8 -1.84 -4.18 19.26
N THR A 9 -0.90 -3.30 19.58
CA THR A 9 -0.51 -2.20 18.70
C THR A 9 0.69 -2.60 17.85
N VAL A 10 0.60 -2.40 16.54
CA VAL A 10 1.73 -2.57 15.61
C VAL A 10 2.09 -1.20 15.05
N ASP A 11 3.27 -0.71 15.42
CA ASP A 11 3.81 0.56 14.97
C ASP A 11 4.84 0.32 13.84
N LEU A 12 4.48 0.69 12.62
CA LEU A 12 5.35 0.54 11.44
C LEU A 12 6.43 1.63 11.37
N GLU A 13 6.22 2.78 12.02
CA GLU A 13 7.21 3.86 12.05
C GLU A 13 8.38 3.47 12.95
N ALA A 14 8.07 3.06 14.18
CA ALA A 14 9.03 2.57 15.18
C ALA A 14 9.51 1.13 14.91
N ARG A 15 8.78 0.36 14.09
CA ARG A 15 8.98 -1.09 13.86
C ARG A 15 8.90 -1.89 15.16
N GLN A 16 7.82 -1.66 15.89
CA GLN A 16 7.60 -2.26 17.20
C GLN A 16 6.19 -2.83 17.33
N VAL A 17 6.08 -4.00 17.97
CA VAL A 17 4.81 -4.55 18.46
C VAL A 17 4.70 -4.31 19.96
N ARG A 18 3.57 -3.78 20.41
CA ARG A 18 3.28 -3.45 21.80
C ARG A 18 2.01 -4.17 22.25
N ALA A 19 2.12 -4.85 23.39
CA ALA A 19 1.02 -5.51 24.08
C ALA A 19 1.27 -5.46 25.59
N GLU A 20 0.35 -5.93 26.42
CA GLU A 20 0.48 -5.87 27.88
C GLU A 20 1.84 -6.37 28.40
N GLY A 21 2.67 -5.46 28.92
CA GLY A 21 4.01 -5.75 29.42
C GLY A 21 5.04 -6.16 28.36
N ILE A 22 4.70 -6.12 27.07
CA ILE A 22 5.54 -6.56 25.96
C ILE A 22 5.83 -5.40 25.01
N THR A 23 7.10 -5.29 24.66
CA THR A 23 7.61 -4.39 23.64
C THR A 23 8.67 -5.18 22.89
N ALA A 24 8.44 -5.41 21.60
CA ALA A 24 9.34 -6.16 20.76
C ALA A 24 9.58 -5.43 19.45
N ASP A 25 10.84 -5.30 19.06
CA ASP A 25 11.23 -4.83 17.74
C ASP A 25 10.98 -5.93 16.70
N PHE A 26 10.70 -5.52 15.47
CA PHE A 26 10.61 -6.45 14.34
C PHE A 26 11.32 -5.90 13.11
N GLU A 27 11.69 -6.82 12.21
CA GLU A 27 12.28 -6.47 10.93
C GLU A 27 11.18 -6.37 9.86
N LEU A 28 11.31 -5.36 9.01
CA LEU A 28 10.46 -5.15 7.84
C LEU A 28 11.33 -4.54 6.74
N ASP A 29 11.21 -5.07 5.52
CA ASP A 29 11.94 -4.49 4.39
C ASP A 29 11.43 -3.07 4.11
N GLU A 30 12.35 -2.19 3.68
CA GLU A 30 12.02 -0.77 3.53
C GLU A 30 10.97 -0.54 2.43
N ASN A 31 10.90 -1.40 1.41
CA ASN A 31 9.92 -1.25 0.35
C ASN A 31 8.50 -1.52 0.87
N ALA A 32 8.30 -2.63 1.59
CA ALA A 32 7.03 -2.95 2.22
C ALA A 32 6.64 -1.89 3.26
N ARG A 33 7.59 -1.43 4.09
CA ARG A 33 7.35 -0.36 5.06
C ARG A 33 6.88 0.92 4.39
N TRP A 34 7.59 1.38 3.36
CA TRP A 34 7.22 2.57 2.61
C TRP A 34 5.83 2.43 1.96
N ARG A 35 5.54 1.28 1.35
CA ARG A 35 4.23 1.00 0.77
C ARG A 35 3.11 1.08 1.80
N LEU A 36 3.27 0.42 2.95
CA LEU A 36 2.27 0.41 4.01
C LEU A 36 2.06 1.79 4.63
N LEU A 37 3.13 2.55 4.89
CA LEU A 37 3.04 3.89 5.46
C LEU A 37 2.38 4.91 4.52
N ASN A 38 2.52 4.73 3.20
CA ASN A 38 1.97 5.66 2.20
C ASN A 38 0.68 5.14 1.56
N GLY A 39 0.17 3.98 1.96
CA GLY A 39 -1.00 3.35 1.36
C GLY A 39 -0.81 2.97 -0.11
N LEU A 40 0.41 2.61 -0.52
CA LEU A 40 0.74 2.31 -1.90
C LEU A 40 0.57 0.83 -2.22
N ASP A 41 -0.05 0.57 -3.36
CA ASP A 41 -0.06 -0.72 -4.05
C ASP A 41 0.56 -0.60 -5.45
N ASP A 42 0.64 -1.70 -6.20
CA ASP A 42 1.26 -1.68 -7.54
C ASP A 42 0.51 -0.76 -8.53
N ILE A 43 -0.81 -0.57 -8.33
CA ILE A 43 -1.59 0.39 -9.11
C ILE A 43 -1.16 1.81 -8.76
N SER A 44 -1.06 2.14 -7.48
CA SER A 44 -0.62 3.44 -6.98
C SER A 44 0.78 3.79 -7.49
N LEU A 45 1.69 2.81 -7.55
CA LEU A 45 3.02 2.98 -8.14
C LEU A 45 2.95 3.26 -9.64
N THR A 46 2.09 2.54 -10.35
CA THR A 46 1.85 2.78 -11.78
C THR A 46 1.32 4.19 -12.01
N LEU A 47 0.36 4.62 -11.18
CA LEU A 47 -0.28 5.93 -11.23
C LEU A 47 0.64 7.09 -10.84
N GLN A 48 1.85 6.86 -10.33
CA GLN A 48 2.86 7.92 -10.24
C GLN A 48 3.21 8.51 -11.62
N ASN A 49 2.94 7.76 -12.70
CA ASN A 49 3.13 8.17 -14.09
C ASN A 49 1.81 8.58 -14.75
N GLU A 50 0.83 9.07 -13.99
CA GLU A 50 -0.52 9.41 -14.48
C GLU A 50 -0.50 10.31 -15.73
N ALA A 51 0.41 11.30 -15.77
CA ALA A 51 0.54 12.20 -16.90
C ALA A 51 0.94 11.47 -18.20
N ASP A 52 1.90 10.54 -18.12
CA ASP A 52 2.36 9.75 -19.27
C ASP A 52 1.29 8.75 -19.71
N ILE A 53 0.60 8.13 -18.76
CA ILE A 53 -0.54 7.24 -19.01
C ILE A 53 -1.63 8.02 -19.76
N ALA A 54 -1.98 9.22 -19.29
CA ALA A 54 -2.98 10.07 -19.92
C ALA A 54 -2.58 10.48 -21.35
N ALA A 55 -1.32 10.87 -21.56
CA ALA A 55 -0.80 11.22 -22.87
C ALA A 55 -0.84 10.03 -23.86
N TYR A 56 -0.47 8.84 -23.39
CA TYR A 56 -0.54 7.62 -24.18
C TYR A 56 -1.98 7.23 -24.52
N GLU A 57 -2.89 7.24 -23.54
CA GLU A 57 -4.29 6.89 -23.75
C GLU A 57 -5.03 7.91 -24.64
N ALA A 58 -4.61 9.19 -24.65
CA ALA A 58 -5.15 10.19 -25.57
C ALA A 58 -4.85 9.87 -27.05
N ALA A 59 -3.78 9.14 -27.34
CA ALA A 59 -3.41 8.71 -28.69
C ALA A 59 -4.00 7.33 -29.09
N ARG A 60 -4.85 6.72 -28.24
CA ARG A 60 -5.40 5.38 -28.47
C ARG A 60 -6.24 5.33 -29.77
N PRO A 61 -5.92 4.44 -30.73
CA PRO A 61 -6.68 4.34 -31.98
C PRO A 61 -8.16 4.00 -31.77
N ALA A 62 -9.03 4.67 -32.54
CA ALA A 62 -10.48 4.57 -32.40
C ALA A 62 -11.07 3.17 -32.68
N PHE A 63 -10.37 2.32 -33.43
CA PHE A 63 -10.82 0.96 -33.72
C PHE A 63 -10.63 -0.02 -32.55
N LYS A 64 -9.89 0.35 -31.49
CA LYS A 64 -9.73 -0.50 -30.31
C LYS A 64 -11.03 -0.54 -29.50
N PRO A 65 -11.36 -1.68 -28.86
CA PRO A 65 -12.53 -1.77 -28.00
C PRO A 65 -12.42 -0.78 -26.84
N ARG A 66 -13.56 -0.15 -26.51
CA ARG A 66 -13.74 0.70 -25.34
C ARG A 66 -14.54 -0.07 -24.31
N THR A 67 -14.12 0.00 -23.06
CA THR A 67 -14.95 -0.46 -21.94
C THR A 67 -16.08 0.54 -21.72
N ILE A 68 -17.14 0.10 -21.06
CA ILE A 68 -18.23 0.99 -20.63
C ILE A 68 -17.62 2.03 -19.69
N ALA A 69 -17.91 3.32 -19.94
CA ALA A 69 -17.50 4.36 -19.00
C ALA A 69 -18.19 4.13 -17.65
N ALA A 70 -17.45 4.31 -16.56
CA ALA A 70 -17.99 4.29 -15.20
C ALA A 70 -18.83 5.55 -14.93
#